data_AF-A0A1I1AQ89-F1
#
_entry.id   AF-A0A1I1AQ89-F1
#
_cell.length_a   1.000
_cell.length_b   1.000
_cell.length_c   1.000
_cell.angle_alpha   90.00
_cell.angle_beta   90.00
_cell.angle_gamma   90.00
#
_symmetry.space_group_name_H-M   'P 1'
#
loop_
_entity.id
_entity.type
_entity.pdbx_description
1 polymer ?
#
loop_
_entity_poly.entity_id
_entity_poly.type
_entity_poly.pdbx_seq_one_letter_code
_entity_poly.pdbx_strand_id
1 'polypeptide(L)' 'MISDTIREVMKEKGITHTFLAEKLGYKYPSSVTTKLQRVNGLRVDTLIKFLETMDCELIIRSKTTDKLEWVLKNE' A
#
# COMPACT_ATOMS: atom_id res chain seq x y z
N MET A 1 5.10 -0.78 -11.41
CA MET A 1 5.71 -0.03 -10.28
C MET A 1 4.92 -0.35 -9.00
N ILE A 2 5.45 -0.13 -7.79
CA ILE A 2 4.71 -0.39 -6.51
C ILE A 2 3.33 0.31 -6.50
N SER A 3 3.24 1.47 -7.16
CA SER A 3 2.01 2.23 -7.39
C SER A 3 0.93 1.51 -8.21
N ASP A 4 1.32 0.67 -9.17
CA ASP A 4 0.36 -0.09 -9.99
C ASP A 4 -0.28 -1.22 -9.19
N THR A 5 0.51 -1.95 -8.41
CA THR A 5 0.00 -3.01 -7.53
C THR A 5 -1.03 -2.46 -6.54
N ILE A 6 -0.78 -1.28 -5.96
CA ILE A 6 -1.77 -0.62 -5.08
C ILE A 6 -3.04 -0.28 -5.84
N ARG A 7 -2.95 0.24 -7.08
CA ARG A 7 -4.12 0.55 -7.90
C ARG A 7 -4.92 -0.70 -8.26
N GLU A 8 -4.27 -1.82 -8.52
CA GLU A 8 -4.93 -3.10 -8.76
C GLU A 8 -5.66 -3.58 -7.51
N VAL A 9 -5.00 -3.58 -6.34
CA VAL A 9 -5.63 -3.92 -5.06
C VAL A 9 -6.82 -3.01 -4.75
N MET A 10 -6.70 -1.71 -5.02
CA MET A 10 -7.81 -0.75 -4.87
C MET A 10 -8.98 -1.08 -5.79
N LYS A 11 -8.74 -1.50 -7.04
CA LYS A 11 -9.79 -1.93 -7.96
C LYS A 11 -10.48 -3.21 -7.50
N GLU A 12 -9.71 -4.22 -7.08
CA GLU A 12 -10.27 -5.50 -6.62
C GLU A 12 -11.11 -5.34 -5.36
N LYS A 13 -10.68 -4.50 -4.42
CA LYS A 13 -11.42 -4.24 -3.17
C LYS A 13 -12.49 -3.16 -3.30
N GLY A 14 -12.64 -2.53 -4.47
CA GLY A 14 -13.60 -1.42 -4.68
C GLY A 14 -13.29 -0.18 -3.82
N ILE A 15 -12.03 0.01 -3.43
CA ILE A 15 -11.60 1.08 -2.55
C ILE A 15 -11.25 2.32 -3.37
N THR A 16 -11.88 3.45 -3.04
CA THR A 16 -11.59 4.73 -3.69
C THR A 16 -10.43 5.46 -3.02
N HIS A 17 -9.79 6.36 -3.78
CA HIS A 17 -8.73 7.23 -3.23
C HIS A 17 -9.24 8.11 -2.08
N THR A 18 -10.52 8.47 -2.11
CA THR A 18 -11.23 9.22 -1.06
C THR A 18 -11.32 8.41 0.22
N PHE A 19 -11.78 7.16 0.13
CA PHE A 19 -11.87 6.24 1.27
C PHE A 19 -10.49 6.02 1.93
N LEU A 20 -9.45 5.83 1.11
CA LEU A 20 -8.10 5.67 1.62
C LEU A 20 -7.60 6.95 2.33
N ALA A 21 -7.92 8.13 1.79
CA ALA A 21 -7.55 9.40 2.41
C ALA A 21 -8.26 9.62 3.75
N GLU A 22 -9.56 9.35 3.81
CA GLU A 22 -10.37 9.46 5.04
C GLU A 22 -9.87 8.51 6.12
N LYS A 23 -9.67 7.24 5.78
CA LYS A 23 -9.27 6.20 6.75
C LYS A 23 -7.83 6.38 7.25
N LEU A 24 -6.97 7.04 6.47
CA LEU A 24 -5.60 7.39 6.87
C LEU A 24 -5.46 8.79 7.47
N GLY A 25 -6.56 9.53 7.65
CA GLY A 25 -6.55 10.87 8.23
C GLY A 25 -5.91 11.95 7.33
N TYR A 26 -5.80 11.71 6.03
CA TYR A 26 -5.36 12.74 5.09
C TYR A 26 -6.48 13.73 4.81
N LYS A 27 -6.16 15.03 4.96
CA LYS A 27 -7.10 16.13 4.73
C LYS A 27 -7.62 16.22 3.28
N TYR A 28 -6.89 15.66 2.31
CA TYR A 28 -7.26 15.71 0.89
C TYR A 28 -6.95 14.40 0.14
N PRO A 29 -7.87 13.91 -0.71
CA PRO A 29 -7.65 12.72 -1.57
C PRO A 29 -6.46 12.84 -2.51
N SER A 30 -6.14 14.06 -2.94
CA SER A 30 -4.95 14.36 -3.75
C SER A 30 -3.64 13.98 -3.05
N SER A 31 -3.60 13.95 -1.71
CA SER A 31 -2.42 13.55 -0.94
C SER A 31 -2.04 12.08 -1.18
N VAL A 32 -3.05 11.22 -1.36
CA VAL A 32 -2.86 9.80 -1.70
C VAL A 32 -2.38 9.66 -3.14
N THR A 33 -3.01 10.38 -4.08
CA THR A 33 -2.64 10.36 -5.50
C THR A 33 -1.22 10.87 -5.73
N THR A 34 -0.83 11.97 -5.10
CA THR A 34 0.53 12.51 -5.18
C THR A 34 1.56 11.54 -4.59
N LYS A 35 1.24 10.81 -3.51
CA LYS A 35 2.13 9.80 -2.94
C LYS A 35 2.29 8.58 -3.84
N LEU A 36 1.20 8.14 -4.48
CA LEU A 36 1.20 7.04 -5.45
C LEU A 36 1.93 7.38 -6.75
N GLN A 37 1.92 8.64 -7.17
CA GLN A 37 2.57 9.10 -8.41
C GLN A 37 4.05 9.44 -8.23
N ARG A 38 4.62 9.36 -7.02
CA ARG A 38 6.05 9.63 -6.82
C ARG A 38 6.91 8.59 -7.53
N VAL A 39 7.64 9.08 -8.53
CA VAL A 39 8.63 8.32 -9.32
C VAL A 39 9.75 7.76 -8.43
N ASN A 40 10.11 8.46 -7.33
CA ASN A 40 11.18 8.07 -6.39
C ASN A 40 10.67 7.45 -5.08
N GLY A 41 9.68 6.57 -5.15
CA GLY A 41 9.39 5.63 -4.08
C GLY A 41 8.36 6.13 -3.07
N LEU A 42 7.31 5.33 -2.91
CA LEU A 42 6.44 5.37 -1.75
C LEU A 42 7.26 4.90 -0.53
N ARG A 43 7.22 5.64 0.59
CA ARG A 43 7.85 5.16 1.84
C ARG A 43 7.21 3.83 2.23
N VAL A 44 8.03 2.85 2.61
CA VAL A 44 7.57 1.50 3.00
C VAL A 44 6.56 1.58 4.16
N ASP A 45 6.79 2.45 5.15
CA ASP A 45 5.81 2.72 6.23
C ASP A 45 4.45 3.18 5.69
N THR A 46 4.43 4.06 4.67
CA THR A 46 3.17 4.51 4.05
C THR A 46 2.52 3.39 3.23
N LEU A 47 3.32 2.56 2.57
CA LEU A 47 2.82 1.38 1.85
C LEU A 47 2.15 0.40 2.79
N ILE A 48 2.78 0.06 3.92
CA ILE A 48 2.23 -0.86 4.91
C ILE A 48 0.91 -0.30 5.45
N LYS A 49 0.88 0.97 5.86
CA LYS A 49 -0.36 1.63 6.31
C LYS A 49 -1.48 1.57 5.27
N PHE A 50 -1.15 1.78 3.99
CA PHE A 50 -2.14 1.70 2.91
C PHE A 50 -2.69 0.28 2.79
N LEU A 51 -1.81 -0.73 2.82
CA LEU A 51 -2.20 -2.13 2.73
C LEU A 51 -3.04 -2.57 3.94
N GLU A 52 -2.62 -2.24 5.16
CA GLU A 52 -3.37 -2.54 6.39
C GLU A 52 -4.77 -1.91 6.37
N THR A 53 -4.87 -0.68 5.88
CA THR A 53 -6.15 0.04 5.71
C THR A 53 -7.08 -0.66 4.73
N MET A 54 -6.51 -1.35 3.75
CA MET A 54 -7.23 -2.15 2.76
C MET A 54 -7.39 -3.60 3.20
N ASP A 55 -7.10 -3.99 4.44
CA ASP A 55 -7.11 -5.40 4.90
C ASP A 55 -6.18 -6.29 4.05
N CYS A 56 -5.01 -5.76 3.70
CA CYS A 56 -3.95 -6.44 2.96
C CYS A 56 -2.67 -6.44 3.79
N GLU A 57 -1.84 -7.47 3.62
CA GLU A 57 -0.53 -7.57 4.26
C GLU A 57 0.60 -7.52 3.23
N LEU A 58 1.75 -6.97 3.63
CA LEU A 58 2.95 -6.95 2.80
C LEU A 58 3.87 -8.10 3.22
N ILE A 59 4.08 -9.06 2.32
CA ILE A 59 4.92 -10.22 2.55
C ILE A 59 6.21 -10.09 1.74
N ILE A 60 7.36 -10.18 2.41
CA ILE A 60 8.64 -10.44 1.76
C ILE A 60 8.78 -11.96 1.67
N ARG A 61 8.77 -12.50 0.45
CA ARG A 61 8.99 -13.93 0.18
C ARG A 61 10.39 -14.14 -0.38
N SER A 62 11.16 -15.05 0.22
CA SER A 62 12.44 -15.51 -0.32
C SER A 62 12.21 -16.21 -1.68
N LYS A 63 12.99 -15.81 -2.70
CA LYS A 63 12.98 -16.48 -4.01
C LYS A 63 13.78 -17.78 -4.03
N THR A 64 14.50 -18.08 -2.94
CA THR A 64 15.34 -19.27 -2.80
C THR A 64 14.52 -20.42 -2.20
N THR A 65 15.03 -21.64 -2.34
CA THR A 65 14.41 -22.93 -1.97
C THR A 65 13.82 -22.99 -0.57
N ASP A 66 14.29 -22.16 0.37
CA ASP A 66 13.83 -22.11 1.75
C ASP A 66 12.39 -21.59 1.95
N LYS A 67 11.74 -21.04 0.91
CA LYS A 67 10.32 -20.58 0.96
C LYS A 67 9.96 -19.70 2.18
N LEU A 68 10.95 -19.00 2.76
CA LEU A 68 10.73 -18.16 3.93
C LEU A 68 9.87 -16.95 3.56
N GLU A 69 8.96 -16.59 4.46
CA GLU A 69 8.04 -15.47 4.33
C GLU A 69 8.12 -14.60 5.58
N TRP A 70 8.27 -13.29 5.38
CA TRP A 70 8.25 -12.30 6.45
C TRP A 70 7.09 -11.34 6.21
N VAL A 71 6.18 -11.27 7.16
CA VAL A 71 5.07 -10.30 7.15
C VAL A 71 5.56 -9.00 7.77
N LEU A 72 5.50 -7.92 7.00
CA LEU A 72 5.83 -6.58 7.49
C LEU A 72 4.60 -5.97 8.17
N LYS A 73 4.81 -5.41 9.36
CA LYS A 73 3.79 -4.70 10.15
C LYS A 73 4.30 -3.32 10.50
N ASN A 74 3.38 -2.36 10.63
CA ASN A 74 3.73 -1.02 11.12
C ASN A 74 3.48 -1.00 12.63
N GLU A 75 4.55 -1.00 13.44
CA GLU A 75 4.46 -0.69 14.88
C GLU A 75 4.22 0.81 15.14
#